data_AF-A0A7S3WZI1-F1
#
_entry.id   AF-A0A7S3WZI1-F1
#
_cell.length_a   1.000
_cell.length_b   1.000
_cell.length_c   1.000
_cell.angle_alpha   90.00
_cell.angle_beta   90.00
_cell.angle_gamma   90.00
#
_symmetry.space_group_name_H-M   'P 1'
#
loop_
_entity.id
_entity.type
_entity.pdbx_description
1 polymer ?
#
loop_
_entity_poly.entity_id
_entity_poly.type
_entity_poly.pdbx_seq_one_letter_code
_entity_poly.pdbx_strand_id
1 'polypeptide(L)'
;FTVLVCGGGNAAQVATAMFAARYRTIAVSFFADEAAKWAAALGDDNYELTLDTGKVISARPDAITNDPSVARDADAIVLAVPSFAHGQYFEAFEPYIKPDTVIACMPARSGGDILLASKLGEKAKDVVFVGFETL
;
A
#
# COMPACT_ATOMS: atom_id res chain seq x y z
N PHE A 1 12.35 -6.67 5.14
CA PHE A 1 11.65 -6.02 4.03
C PHE A 1 10.18 -5.91 4.39
N THR A 2 9.67 -4.69 4.55
CA THR A 2 8.28 -4.39 4.91
C THR A 2 7.58 -3.71 3.75
N VAL A 3 6.42 -4.23 3.35
CA VAL A 3 5.59 -3.67 2.27
C VAL A 3 4.31 -3.11 2.87
N LEU A 4 4.02 -1.83 2.60
CA LEU A 4 2.69 -1.28 2.79
C LEU A 4 1.89 -1.42 1.51
N VAL A 5 0.67 -1.94 1.61
CA VAL A 5 -0.28 -2.00 0.49
C VAL A 5 -1.43 -1.06 0.79
N CYS A 6 -1.59 -0.02 -0.03
CA CYS A 6 -2.58 1.02 0.21
C CYS A 6 -3.87 0.78 -0.60
N GLY A 7 -5.02 0.93 0.06
CA GLY A 7 -6.37 0.70 -0.47
C GLY A 7 -7.01 -0.58 0.06
N GLY A 8 -8.32 -0.73 -0.13
CA GLY A 8 -9.06 -1.96 0.16
C GLY A 8 -9.80 -2.58 -1.03
N GLY A 9 -9.64 -2.02 -2.22
CA GLY A 9 -10.22 -2.55 -3.47
C GLY A 9 -9.51 -3.80 -4.00
N ASN A 10 -10.04 -4.38 -5.08
CA ASN A 10 -9.59 -5.67 -5.63
C ASN A 10 -8.06 -5.80 -5.80
N ALA A 11 -7.42 -4.76 -6.32
CA ALA A 11 -5.98 -4.77 -6.53
C ALA A 11 -5.19 -4.80 -5.22
N ALA A 12 -5.62 -4.01 -4.22
CA ALA A 12 -4.99 -3.99 -2.90
C ALA A 12 -5.19 -5.33 -2.17
N GLN A 13 -6.35 -5.94 -2.31
CA GLN A 13 -6.67 -7.28 -1.79
C GLN A 13 -5.71 -8.33 -2.38
N VAL A 14 -5.54 -8.37 -3.70
CA VAL A 14 -4.60 -9.27 -4.39
C VAL A 14 -3.15 -9.00 -3.98
N ALA A 15 -2.72 -7.73 -4.01
CA ALA A 15 -1.36 -7.35 -3.67
C ALA A 15 -1.02 -7.70 -2.21
N THR A 16 -1.96 -7.48 -1.28
CA THR A 16 -1.79 -7.85 0.13
C THR A 16 -1.53 -9.34 0.30
N ALA A 17 -2.31 -10.21 -0.35
CA ALA A 17 -2.08 -11.66 -0.29
C ALA A 17 -0.71 -12.06 -0.88
N MET A 18 -0.39 -11.50 -2.04
CA MET A 18 0.84 -11.82 -2.78
C MET A 18 2.10 -11.39 -2.02
N PHE A 19 2.09 -10.20 -1.40
CA PHE A 19 3.21 -9.73 -0.58
C PHE A 19 3.27 -10.44 0.77
N ALA A 20 2.13 -10.67 1.45
CA ALA A 20 2.08 -11.34 2.74
C ALA A 20 2.63 -12.78 2.68
N ALA A 21 2.55 -13.43 1.52
CA ALA A 21 3.13 -14.75 1.31
C ALA A 21 4.68 -14.77 1.30
N ARG A 22 5.35 -13.60 1.28
CA ARG A 22 6.82 -13.50 1.11
C ARG A 22 7.49 -12.51 2.03
N TYR A 23 6.79 -11.46 2.45
CA TYR A 23 7.33 -10.34 3.19
C TYR A 23 6.39 -9.92 4.31
N ARG A 24 6.95 -9.21 5.30
CA ARG A 24 6.16 -8.48 6.28
C ARG A 24 5.27 -7.48 5.53
N THR A 25 3.96 -7.58 5.69
CA THR A 25 3.00 -6.84 4.88
C THR A 25 1.94 -6.21 5.75
N ILE A 26 1.75 -4.89 5.61
CA ILE A 26 0.71 -4.15 6.31
C ILE A 26 -0.22 -3.54 5.26
N ALA A 27 -1.50 -3.87 5.31
CA ALA A 27 -2.51 -3.23 4.49
C ALA A 27 -2.95 -1.91 5.15
N VAL A 28 -3.02 -0.83 4.38
CA VAL A 28 -3.39 0.50 4.86
C VAL A 28 -4.56 1.03 4.06
N SER A 29 -5.65 1.40 4.72
CA SER A 29 -6.73 2.15 4.08
C SER A 29 -7.14 3.35 4.90
N PHE A 30 -7.16 4.52 4.25
CA PHE A 30 -7.70 5.75 4.82
C PHE A 30 -9.15 6.01 4.40
N PHE A 31 -9.80 5.06 3.71
CA PHE A 31 -11.18 5.22 3.27
C PHE A 31 -12.16 4.85 4.39
N ALA A 32 -12.74 5.86 5.03
CA ALA A 32 -13.74 5.71 6.09
C ALA A 32 -13.30 4.68 7.17
N ASP A 33 -14.10 3.64 7.38
CA ASP A 33 -13.87 2.56 8.33
C ASP A 33 -13.40 1.25 7.66
N GLU A 34 -12.94 1.31 6.40
CA GLU A 34 -12.59 0.15 5.59
C GLU A 34 -11.50 -0.72 6.25
N ALA A 35 -10.45 -0.12 6.81
CA ALA A 35 -9.40 -0.87 7.50
C ALA A 35 -9.94 -1.65 8.71
N ALA A 36 -10.82 -1.04 9.52
CA ALA A 36 -11.40 -1.69 10.68
C ALA A 36 -12.35 -2.84 10.28
N LYS A 37 -13.18 -2.62 9.25
CA LYS A 37 -14.07 -3.66 8.69
C LYS A 37 -13.28 -4.82 8.11
N TRP A 38 -12.21 -4.54 7.38
CA TRP A 38 -11.36 -5.57 6.79
C TRP A 38 -10.62 -6.35 7.87
N ALA A 39 -10.01 -5.68 8.85
CA ALA A 39 -9.39 -6.35 10.00
C ALA A 39 -10.38 -7.25 10.75
N ALA A 40 -11.61 -6.78 10.99
CA ALA A 40 -12.66 -7.56 11.64
C ALA A 40 -13.14 -8.75 10.80
N ALA A 41 -13.23 -8.58 9.47
CA ALA A 41 -13.64 -9.64 8.56
C ALA A 41 -12.58 -10.75 8.41
N LEU A 42 -11.29 -10.40 8.48
CA LEU A 42 -10.20 -11.38 8.47
C LEU A 42 -10.07 -12.08 9.82
N GLY A 43 -10.22 -11.35 10.94
CA GLY A 43 -10.08 -11.91 12.28
C GLY A 43 -8.74 -12.64 12.47
N ASP A 44 -8.82 -13.91 12.85
CA ASP A 44 -7.68 -14.80 13.02
C ASP A 44 -7.45 -15.76 11.85
N ASP A 45 -8.26 -15.64 10.79
CA ASP A 45 -8.15 -16.48 9.61
C ASP A 45 -6.95 -16.08 8.73
N ASN A 46 -6.57 -17.01 7.85
CA ASN A 46 -5.65 -16.68 6.77
C ASN A 46 -6.40 -15.95 5.64
N TYR A 47 -5.67 -15.06 4.98
CA TYR A 47 -6.10 -14.40 3.78
C TYR A 47 -5.82 -15.30 2.57
N GLU A 48 -6.88 -15.72 1.88
CA GLU A 48 -6.79 -16.63 0.74
C GLU A 48 -6.98 -15.92 -0.60
N LEU A 49 -6.05 -16.14 -1.53
CA LEU A 49 -6.12 -15.71 -2.92
C LEU A 49 -6.09 -16.94 -3.82
N THR A 50 -7.18 -17.18 -4.55
CA THR A 50 -7.24 -18.21 -5.59
C THR A 50 -6.83 -17.59 -6.93
N LEU A 51 -5.79 -18.16 -7.54
CA LEU A 51 -5.32 -17.77 -8.87
C LEU A 51 -6.17 -18.43 -9.96
N ASP A 52 -6.17 -17.86 -11.16
CA ASP A 52 -6.80 -18.43 -12.36
C ASP A 52 -6.30 -19.84 -12.73
N THR A 53 -5.07 -20.18 -12.32
CA THR A 53 -4.49 -21.53 -12.39
C THR A 53 -5.09 -22.54 -11.40
N GLY A 54 -5.99 -22.11 -10.51
CA GLY A 54 -6.54 -22.92 -9.42
C GLY A 54 -5.63 -23.03 -8.18
N LYS A 55 -4.41 -22.49 -8.24
CA LYS A 55 -3.51 -22.44 -7.08
C LYS A 55 -4.06 -21.46 -6.04
N VAL A 56 -4.06 -21.89 -4.77
CA VAL A 56 -4.41 -21.04 -3.63
C VAL A 56 -3.14 -20.55 -2.93
N ILE A 57 -3.07 -19.24 -2.72
CA ILE A 57 -2.10 -18.61 -1.81
C ILE A 57 -2.84 -18.34 -0.52
N SER A 58 -2.34 -18.89 0.59
CA SER A 58 -2.86 -18.66 1.94
C SER A 58 -1.76 -17.98 2.76
N ALA A 59 -1.99 -16.74 3.18
CA ALA A 59 -1.04 -15.93 3.93
C ALA A 59 -1.78 -14.98 4.87
N ARG A 60 -1.09 -14.30 5.79
CA ARG A 60 -1.72 -13.30 6.67
C ARG A 60 -0.90 -12.01 6.66
N PRO A 61 -1.50 -10.85 6.33
CA PRO A 61 -0.81 -9.58 6.55
C PRO A 61 -0.59 -9.38 8.05
N ASP A 62 0.53 -8.77 8.42
CA ASP A 62 0.89 -8.48 9.81
C ASP A 62 -0.08 -7.51 10.47
N ALA A 63 -0.67 -6.60 9.70
CA ALA A 63 -1.70 -5.68 10.16
C ALA A 63 -2.57 -5.16 9.01
N ILE A 64 -3.79 -4.76 9.34
CA ILE A 64 -4.69 -3.99 8.49
C ILE A 64 -5.07 -2.75 9.31
N THR A 65 -4.73 -1.55 8.83
CA THR A 65 -4.79 -0.34 9.67
C THR A 65 -5.11 0.93 8.86
N ASN A 66 -5.50 1.99 9.56
CA ASN A 66 -5.56 3.35 9.04
C ASN A 66 -4.54 4.29 9.73
N ASP A 67 -3.60 3.73 10.50
CA ASP A 67 -2.53 4.50 11.14
C ASP A 67 -1.41 4.79 10.12
N PRO A 68 -1.14 6.05 9.76
CA PRO A 68 -0.05 6.40 8.85
C PRO A 68 1.35 6.19 9.45
N SER A 69 1.46 6.07 10.79
CA SER A 69 2.77 5.99 11.45
C SER A 69 3.56 4.75 11.05
N VAL A 70 2.89 3.71 10.56
CA VAL A 70 3.49 2.47 10.04
C VAL A 70 4.41 2.68 8.84
N ALA A 71 4.32 3.83 8.15
CA ALA A 71 5.25 4.19 7.07
C ALA A 71 6.71 4.34 7.53
N ARG A 72 6.97 4.49 8.83
CA ARG A 72 8.34 4.50 9.37
C ARG A 72 9.10 3.19 9.17
N ASP A 73 8.37 2.08 9.07
CA ASP A 73 8.94 0.75 8.93
C ASP A 73 8.98 0.27 7.47
N ALA A 74 8.35 1.01 6.56
CA ALA A 74 8.13 0.61 5.18
C ALA A 74 9.41 0.68 4.34
N ASP A 75 9.78 -0.43 3.69
CA ASP A 75 10.81 -0.43 2.65
C ASP A 75 10.19 -0.16 1.27
N ALA A 76 8.93 -0.58 1.09
CA ALA A 76 8.12 -0.25 -0.08
C ALA A 76 6.68 0.11 0.30
N ILE A 77 6.08 1.05 -0.42
CA ILE A 77 4.69 1.47 -0.32
C ILE A 77 4.05 1.31 -1.70
N VAL A 78 3.04 0.47 -1.80
CA VAL A 78 2.31 0.18 -3.05
C VAL A 78 0.94 0.85 -2.98
N LEU A 79 0.74 1.91 -3.77
CA LEU A 79 -0.55 2.58 -3.90
C LEU A 79 -1.41 1.88 -4.95
N ALA A 80 -2.22 0.92 -4.49
CA ALA A 80 -3.22 0.21 -5.28
C ALA A 80 -4.61 0.89 -5.15
N VAL A 81 -4.63 2.22 -5.39
CA VAL A 81 -5.81 3.08 -5.28
C VAL A 81 -5.98 3.93 -6.54
N PRO A 82 -7.19 4.44 -6.83
CA PRO A 82 -7.38 5.43 -7.88
C PRO A 82 -6.48 6.65 -7.69
N SER A 83 -5.99 7.24 -8.80
CA SER A 83 -4.98 8.31 -8.75
C SER A 83 -5.42 9.58 -8.03
N PHE A 84 -6.73 9.84 -7.95
CA PHE A 84 -7.24 10.98 -7.18
C PHE A 84 -6.95 10.86 -5.67
N ALA A 85 -6.71 9.64 -5.17
CA ALA A 85 -6.45 9.38 -3.75
C ALA A 85 -4.96 9.43 -3.38
N HIS A 86 -4.03 9.38 -4.35
CA HIS A 86 -2.59 9.32 -4.08
C HIS A 86 -2.11 10.46 -3.16
N GLY A 87 -2.59 11.68 -3.41
CA GLY A 87 -2.18 12.85 -2.64
C GLY A 87 -2.48 12.72 -1.15
N GLN A 88 -3.61 12.11 -0.79
CA GLN A 88 -3.98 11.86 0.61
C GLN A 88 -2.98 10.90 1.28
N TYR A 89 -2.55 9.85 0.56
CA TYR A 89 -1.59 8.89 1.10
C TYR A 89 -0.19 9.51 1.27
N PHE A 90 0.29 10.26 0.28
CA PHE A 90 1.59 10.94 0.38
C PHE A 90 1.62 11.92 1.55
N GLU A 91 0.57 12.74 1.69
CA GLU A 91 0.45 13.72 2.78
C GLU A 91 0.40 13.05 4.16
N ALA A 92 -0.34 11.94 4.28
CA ALA A 92 -0.43 11.20 5.53
C ALA A 92 0.90 10.51 5.91
N PHE A 93 1.66 10.00 4.94
CA PHE A 93 2.92 9.32 5.18
C PHE A 93 4.12 10.26 5.32
N GLU A 94 4.03 11.50 4.84
CA GLU A 94 5.12 12.48 4.88
C GLU A 94 5.84 12.55 6.23
N PRO A 95 5.17 12.58 7.40
CA PRO A 95 5.85 12.75 8.68
C PRO A 95 6.70 11.53 9.09
N TYR A 96 6.45 10.37 8.48
CA TYR A 96 6.97 9.07 8.91
C TYR A 96 7.86 8.39 7.89
N ILE A 97 7.73 8.74 6.61
CA ILE A 97 8.47 8.08 5.55
C ILE A 97 9.98 8.24 5.74
N LYS A 98 10.71 7.14 5.54
CA LYS A 98 12.17 7.11 5.66
C LYS A 98 12.85 7.23 4.29
N PRO A 99 14.12 7.67 4.24
CA PRO A 99 14.92 7.61 3.03
C PRO A 99 14.97 6.19 2.42
N ASP A 100 15.20 6.13 1.12
CA ASP A 100 15.27 4.93 0.28
C ASP A 100 13.96 4.12 0.19
N THR A 101 12.84 4.65 0.70
CA THR A 101 11.52 4.03 0.54
C THR A 101 11.11 4.01 -0.94
N VAL A 102 10.72 2.84 -1.45
CA VAL A 102 10.15 2.71 -2.79
C VAL A 102 8.66 3.02 -2.74
N ILE A 103 8.20 4.03 -3.49
CA ILE A 103 6.79 4.37 -3.66
C ILE A 103 6.34 3.93 -5.05
N ALA A 104 5.56 2.86 -5.10
CA ALA A 104 5.01 2.28 -6.31
C ALA A 104 3.55 2.67 -6.48
N CYS A 105 3.23 3.52 -7.45
CA CYS A 105 1.85 3.89 -7.77
C CYS A 105 1.29 3.03 -8.91
N MET A 106 0.18 2.35 -8.66
CA MET A 106 -0.46 1.44 -9.62
C MET A 106 -1.98 1.68 -9.67
N PRO A 107 -2.50 2.35 -10.71
CA PRO A 107 -1.78 3.07 -11.77
C PRO A 107 -1.30 4.45 -11.30
N ALA A 108 -0.14 4.91 -11.76
CA ALA A 108 0.40 6.24 -11.46
C ALA A 108 -0.26 7.37 -12.25
N ARG A 109 -0.69 7.09 -13.49
CA ARG A 109 -1.17 8.08 -14.46
C ARG A 109 -0.13 9.20 -14.69
N SER A 110 -0.50 10.22 -15.48
CA SER A 110 0.35 11.37 -15.75
C SER A 110 0.53 12.25 -14.50
N GLY A 111 1.78 12.53 -14.12
CA GLY A 111 2.12 13.50 -13.07
C GLY A 111 2.10 12.96 -11.63
N GLY A 112 2.12 11.64 -11.44
CA GLY A 112 2.20 11.04 -10.10
C GLY A 112 3.47 11.45 -9.33
N ASP A 113 4.60 11.59 -10.02
CA ASP A 113 5.86 12.11 -9.50
C ASP A 113 5.77 13.58 -9.09
N ILE A 114 5.11 14.41 -9.89
CA ILE A 114 4.85 15.83 -9.58
C ILE A 114 3.96 15.94 -8.33
N LEU A 115 2.90 15.12 -8.25
CA LEU A 115 2.03 15.09 -7.08
C LEU A 115 2.80 14.64 -5.83
N LEU A 116 3.63 13.60 -5.93
CA LEU A 116 4.48 13.14 -4.85
C LEU A 116 5.40 14.26 -4.37
N ALA A 117 6.10 14.94 -5.28
CA ALA A 117 7.00 16.04 -4.95
C ALA A 117 6.24 17.20 -4.25
N SER A 118 5.02 17.49 -4.70
CA SER A 118 4.19 18.54 -4.09
C SER A 118 3.73 18.20 -2.66
N LYS A 119 3.63 16.91 -2.32
CA LYS A 119 3.14 16.43 -1.02
C LYS A 119 4.25 16.09 -0.04
N LEU A 120 5.38 15.55 -0.51
CA LEU A 120 6.53 15.19 0.34
C LEU A 120 7.55 16.32 0.48
N GLY A 121 7.48 17.37 -0.34
CA GLY A 121 8.42 18.49 -0.31
C GLY A 121 9.87 18.01 -0.47
N GLU A 122 10.75 18.42 0.44
CA GLU A 122 12.17 18.08 0.39
C GLU A 122 12.43 16.56 0.48
N LYS A 123 11.60 15.81 1.21
CA LYS A 123 11.73 14.35 1.36
C LYS A 123 11.48 13.59 0.06
N ALA A 124 10.86 14.22 -0.93
CA ALA A 124 10.67 13.61 -2.25
C ALA A 124 12.00 13.19 -2.91
N LYS A 125 13.10 13.86 -2.54
CA LYS A 125 14.47 13.60 -3.02
C LYS A 125 15.07 12.33 -2.44
N ASP A 126 14.56 11.90 -1.29
CA ASP A 126 15.10 10.80 -0.50
C ASP A 126 14.34 9.49 -0.76
N VAL A 127 13.33 9.49 -1.63
CA VAL A 127 12.50 8.32 -1.94
C VAL A 127 12.60 7.95 -3.42
N VAL A 128 12.27 6.70 -3.75
CA VAL A 128 12.27 6.21 -5.12
C VAL A 128 10.84 6.11 -5.62
N PHE A 129 10.48 6.90 -6.64
CA PHE A 129 9.18 6.81 -7.27
C PHE A 129 9.17 5.80 -8.42
N VAL A 130 8.18 4.91 -8.42
CA VAL A 130 7.92 3.95 -9.49
C VAL A 130 6.48 4.12 -9.94
N GLY A 131 6.30 4.61 -11.18
CA GLY A 131 4.98 4.76 -11.77
C GLY A 131 4.64 3.62 -12.71
N PHE A 132 3.55 2.90 -12.43
CA PHE A 132 2.98 1.91 -13.36
C PHE A 132 1.94 2.58 -14.26
N GLU A 133 2.00 2.32 -15.56
CA GLU A 133 1.06 2.83 -16.56
C GLU A 133 -0.38 2.39 -16.27
N THR A 134 -0.54 1.10 -15.96
CA THR A 134 -1.84 0.46 -15.69
C THR A 134 -1.75 -0.43 -14.47
N LEU A 135 -2.92 -0.96 -14.08
CA LEU A 135 -3.07 -2.04 -13.12
C LEU A 135 -3.17 -3.39 -13.85
#